data_AF-A0A9D6SF51-F1
#
_entry.id   AF-A0A9D6SF51-F1
#
_cell.length_a   1.000
_cell.length_b   1.000
_cell.length_c   1.000
_cell.angle_alpha   90.00
_cell.angle_beta   90.00
_cell.angle_gamma   90.00
#
_symmetry.space_group_name_H-M   'P 1'
#
loop_
_entity.id
_entity.type
_entity.pdbx_description
1 polymer ?
#
loop_
_entity_poly.entity_id
_entity_poly.type
_entity_poly.pdbx_seq_one_letter_code
_entity_poly.pdbx_strand_id
1 'polypeptide(L)' 'TDAILRFYESEGREDTVSIELPFKVKASETNHLEDTIGPIGEGARIEFHIKPWEIKTLRLARVP' A
#
# COMPACT_ATOMS: atom_id res chain seq x y z
N THR A 1 -14.00 2.31 -8.99
CA THR A 1 -14.01 1.99 -7.56
C THR A 1 -12.59 1.78 -7.12
N ASP A 2 -12.19 2.41 -6.02
CA ASP A 2 -10.86 2.22 -5.45
C ASP A 2 -10.75 0.80 -4.85
N ALA A 3 -9.55 0.24 -4.86
CA ALA A 3 -9.25 -1.02 -4.20
C ALA A 3 -8.55 -0.77 -2.86
N ILE A 4 -8.90 -1.54 -1.83
CA ILE A 4 -8.20 -1.55 -0.54
C ILE A 4 -7.37 -2.82 -0.44
N LEU A 5 -6.06 -2.66 -0.24
CA LEU A 5 -5.12 -3.76 -0.04
C LEU A 5 -4.59 -3.68 1.40
N ARG A 6 -4.56 -4.82 2.09
CA ARG A 6 -4.03 -4.92 3.44
C ARG A 6 -2.92 -5.95 3.48
N PHE A 7 -1.74 -5.50 3.85
CA PHE A 7 -0.53 -6.30 3.98
C PHE A 7 -0.28 -6.55 5.47
N TYR A 8 0.27 -7.71 5.80
CA TYR A 8 0.79 -7.98 7.12
C TYR A 8 2.17 -8.61 6.98
N GLU A 9 3.12 -8.12 7.77
CA GLU A 9 4.44 -8.74 7.91
C GLU A 9 4.33 -9.91 8.89
N SER A 10 4.92 -11.07 8.54
CA SER A 10 4.62 -12.35 9.20
C SER A 10 5.85 -13.07 9.78
N GLU A 11 7.05 -12.54 9.57
CA GLU A 11 8.31 -13.12 10.04
C GLU A 11 9.00 -12.27 11.11
N GLY A 12 8.43 -11.13 11.50
CA GLY A 12 9.01 -10.19 12.46
C GLY A 12 10.20 -9.43 11.89
N ARG A 13 10.23 -9.21 10.58
CA ARG A 13 11.32 -8.51 9.88
C ARG A 13 10.92 -7.12 9.42
N GLU A 14 11.91 -6.26 9.33
CA GLU A 14 11.77 -4.96 8.69
C GLU A 14 12.24 -5.07 7.24
N ASP A 15 11.41 -4.66 6.28
CA ASP A 15 11.72 -4.83 4.86
C ASP A 15 10.98 -3.82 3.96
N THR A 16 11.37 -3.78 2.68
CA THR A 16 10.70 -3.03 1.63
C THR A 16 9.80 -3.95 0.80
N VAL A 17 8.53 -3.61 0.71
CA VAL A 17 7.55 -4.30 -0.12
C VAL A 17 7.44 -3.59 -1.47
N SER A 18 7.45 -4.37 -2.56
CA SER A 18 7.17 -3.87 -3.90
C SER A 18 6.00 -4.63 -4.50
N ILE A 19 5.02 -3.91 -5.04
CA ILE A 19 3.89 -4.48 -5.79
C ILE A 19 3.91 -3.98 -7.23
N GLU A 20 3.65 -4.89 -8.16
CA GLU A 20 3.49 -4.58 -9.58
C GLU A 20 2.03 -4.78 -10.00
N LEU A 21 1.49 -3.80 -10.71
CA LEU A 21 0.11 -3.75 -11.16
C LEU A 21 0.07 -3.61 -12.68
N PRO A 22 -0.93 -4.20 -13.36
CA PRO A 22 -1.05 -4.11 -14.82
C PRO A 22 -1.50 -2.72 -15.31
N PHE A 23 -1.69 -1.75 -14.42
CA PHE A 23 -2.10 -0.38 -14.72
C PHE A 23 -1.56 0.59 -13.67
N LYS A 24 -1.53 1.89 -14.00
CA LYS A 24 -1.09 2.94 -13.08
C LYS A 24 -2.14 3.23 -12.01
N VAL A 25 -1.68 3.39 -10.78
CA VAL A 25 -2.51 3.78 -9.63
C VAL A 25 -1.84 4.89 -8.84
N LYS A 26 -2.65 5.67 -8.12
CA LYS A 26 -2.22 6.45 -6.95
C LYS A 26 -2.46 5.60 -5.71
N ALA A 27 -1.41 5.38 -4.94
CA ALA A 27 -1.45 4.64 -3.68
C ALA A 27 -1.36 5.61 -2.50
N SER A 28 -2.26 5.44 -1.54
CA SER A 28 -2.26 6.18 -0.28
C SER A 28 -2.37 5.21 0.89
N GLU A 29 -1.67 5.47 1.97
CA GLU A 29 -1.83 4.72 3.21
C GLU A 29 -3.13 5.11 3.90
N THR A 30 -3.78 4.14 4.53
CA THR A 30 -4.99 4.35 5.32
C THR A 30 -4.87 3.75 6.71
N ASN A 31 -5.70 4.23 7.64
CA ASN A 31 -5.94 3.52 8.90
C ASN A 31 -6.80 2.25 8.67
N HIS A 32 -7.13 1.54 9.75
CA HIS A 32 -7.99 0.34 9.68
C HIS A 32 -9.45 0.62 9.29
N LEU A 33 -9.90 1.87 9.45
CA LEU A 33 -11.22 2.37 9.03
C LEU A 33 -11.20 2.90 7.58
N GLU A 34 -10.08 2.75 6.87
CA GLU A 34 -9.89 3.18 5.47
C GLU A 34 -9.85 4.70 5.27
N ASP A 35 -9.67 5.48 6.35
CA ASP A 35 -9.38 6.90 6.28
C ASP A 35 -7.95 7.12 5.80
N THR A 36 -7.78 8.00 4.81
CA THR A 36 -6.47 8.30 4.22
C THR A 36 -5.57 9.03 5.21
N ILE A 37 -4.37 8.48 5.43
CA ILE A 37 -3.31 9.07 6.26
C ILE A 37 -2.39 9.93 5.40
N GLY A 38 -1.98 9.41 4.23
CA GLY A 38 -1.04 10.13 3.36
C GLY A 38 -0.70 9.37 2.07
N PRO A 39 -0.04 10.03 1.11
CA PRO A 39 0.38 9.39 -0.14
C PRO A 39 1.55 8.44 0.10
N ILE A 40 1.56 7.33 -0.63
CA ILE A 40 2.69 6.38 -0.70
C ILE A 40 3.42 6.52 -2.02
N GLY A 41 2.70 6.63 -3.14
CA GLY A 41 3.31 6.78 -4.45
C GLY A 41 2.30 6.71 -5.60
N GLU A 42 2.80 6.87 -6.82
CA GLU A 42 2.00 6.77 -8.04
C GLU A 42 2.78 6.01 -9.13
N GLY A 43 2.10 5.13 -9.86
CA GLY A 43 2.70 4.36 -10.94
C GLY A 43 2.10 2.97 -11.08
N ALA A 44 2.70 2.15 -11.94
CA ALA A 44 2.37 0.73 -12.08
C ALA A 44 3.14 -0.14 -11.06
N ARG A 45 4.20 0.40 -10.46
CA ARG A 45 4.98 -0.22 -9.39
C ARG A 45 4.91 0.68 -8.16
N ILE A 46 4.51 0.12 -7.03
CA ILE A 46 4.44 0.84 -5.75
C ILE A 46 5.41 0.18 -4.79
N GLU A 47 6.21 0.99 -4.12
CA GLU A 47 7.19 0.56 -3.12
C GLU A 47 6.90 1.24 -1.79
N PHE A 48 6.95 0.48 -0.70
CA PHE A 48 6.75 1.01 0.64
C PHE A 48 7.49 0.17 1.67
N HIS A 49 7.86 0.81 2.77
CA HIS A 49 8.51 0.16 3.89
C HIS A 49 7.49 -0.51 4.81
N ILE A 50 7.83 -1.67 5.38
CA ILE A 50 7.01 -2.36 6.40
C ILE A 50 7.87 -2.74 7.62
N LYS A 51 7.33 -2.48 8.82
CA LYS A 51 7.97 -2.79 10.10
C LYS A 51 7.64 -4.23 10.54
N PRO A 52 8.40 -4.80 11.50
CA PRO A 52 8.11 -6.10 12.08
C PRO A 52 6.67 -6.19 12.59
N TRP A 53 5.95 -7.23 12.16
CA TRP A 53 4.55 -7.50 12.52
C TRP A 53 3.54 -6.39 12.16
N GLU A 54 3.91 -5.44 11.30
CA GLU A 54 3.04 -4.33 10.92
C GLU A 54 1.90 -4.80 10.02
N ILE A 55 0.70 -4.27 10.25
CA ILE A 55 -0.41 -4.32 9.31
C ILE A 55 -0.48 -2.97 8.60
N LYS A 56 -0.20 -2.97 7.29
CA LYS A 56 -0.24 -1.76 6.46
C LYS A 56 -1.40 -1.82 5.49
N THR A 57 -2.20 -0.76 5.43
CA THR A 57 -3.37 -0.70 4.53
C THR A 57 -3.15 0.39 3.49
N LEU A 58 -3.33 0.04 2.21
CA LEU A 58 -3.22 0.93 1.08
C LEU A 58 -4.57 1.05 0.35
N ARG A 59 -4.94 2.29 0.01
CA ARG A 59 -5.99 2.59 -0.97
C ARG A 59 -5.33 2.83 -2.32
N LEU A 60 -5.80 2.12 -3.35
CA LEU A 60 -5.35 2.26 -4.73
C LEU A 60 -6.47 2.87 -5.59
N ALA A 61 -6.23 4.07 -6.08
CA ALA A 61 -7.09 4.74 -7.05
C ALA A 61 -6.48 4.64 -8.45
N ARG A 62 -7.24 4.12 -9.43
CA ARG A 62 -6.74 3.99 -10.81
C ARG A 62 -6.54 5.37 -11.43
N VAL A 63 -5.39 5.57 -12.07
CA VAL A 63 -5.12 6.78 -12.85
C VAL A 63 -5.57 6.54 -14.30
N PRO A 64 -6.26 7.51 -14.94
CA PRO A 64 -6.59 7.45 -16.36
C PRO A 64 -5.37 7.27 -17.27
#